data_AF-M5TE24-F1
#
_entry.id   AF-M5TE24-F1
#
_cell.length_a   1.000
_cell.length_b   1.000
_cell.length_c   1.000
_cell.angle_alpha   90.00
_cell.angle_beta   90.00
_cell.angle_gamma   90.00
#
_symmetry.space_group_name_H-M   'P 1'
#
loop_
_entity.id
_entity.type
_entity.pdbx_description
1 polymer ?
#
loop_
_entity_poly.entity_id
_entity_poly.type
_entity_poly.pdbx_seq_one_letter_code
_entity_poly.pdbx_strand_id
1 'polypeptide(L)'
;MFDLPVNTLDRRGRPRKYGKNRISLAKLAGHRQGWHTIRYHCRGVPAEGLWKTFLATSHVAGGEVRVFLLRHAGGTWAACISTDTSLSVEAILKIVSDRWSIEEHFDDVKEIWGVGEQQVRNVWSSVGCWSLCGWLYALVEFECWDEASECLVDRSDRPWDNPLRRPSHNDRRRRIAREMLSETLLGDLTTAPQDKKFRHRFLV
;
A
#
# COMPACT_ATOMS: atom_id res chain seq x y z
N MET A 1 -25.67 7.93 0.13
CA MET A 1 -25.31 9.17 0.85
C MET A 1 -26.45 10.14 0.73
N PHE A 2 -26.59 11.01 1.72
CA PHE A 2 -27.60 12.06 1.79
C PHE A 2 -26.91 13.41 2.00
N ASP A 3 -27.64 14.49 1.77
CA ASP A 3 -27.20 15.81 2.16
C ASP A 3 -27.01 15.95 3.68
N LEU A 4 -26.48 17.09 4.11
CA LEU A 4 -26.41 17.42 5.53
C LEU A 4 -27.83 17.69 6.08
N PRO A 5 -28.12 17.29 7.33
CA PRO A 5 -29.41 17.57 7.93
C PRO A 5 -29.58 19.08 8.17
N VAL A 6 -30.66 19.65 7.67
CA VAL A 6 -31.06 21.01 8.03
C VAL A 6 -31.75 20.97 9.40
N ASN A 7 -31.03 21.35 10.44
CA ASN A 7 -31.58 21.43 11.79
C ASN A 7 -32.05 22.87 12.07
N THR A 8 -33.37 23.07 12.05
CA THR A 8 -34.00 24.32 12.48
C THR A 8 -34.14 24.31 14.00
N LEU A 9 -33.62 25.33 14.69
CA LEU A 9 -33.64 25.47 16.14
C LEU A 9 -35.07 25.44 16.74
N ASP A 10 -36.09 25.78 15.96
CA ASP A 10 -37.48 25.91 16.42
C ASP A 10 -38.31 24.61 16.45
N ARG A 11 -37.74 23.46 16.06
CA ARG A 11 -38.48 22.19 16.03
C ARG A 11 -38.18 21.32 17.24
N ARG A 12 -39.23 20.98 17.98
CA ARG A 12 -39.16 20.10 19.15
C ARG A 12 -38.77 18.67 18.73
N GLY A 13 -37.76 18.09 19.36
CA GLY A 13 -37.31 16.71 19.16
C GLY A 13 -35.81 16.58 18.90
N ARG A 14 -35.30 15.34 18.82
CA ARG A 14 -33.89 15.07 18.50
C ARG A 14 -33.59 15.55 17.07
N PRO A 15 -32.52 16.35 16.86
CA PRO A 15 -32.10 16.78 15.53
C PRO A 15 -31.90 15.60 14.58
N ARG A 16 -32.15 15.81 13.29
CA ARG A 16 -31.98 14.74 12.29
C ARG A 16 -30.50 14.43 12.12
N LYS A 17 -30.21 13.13 12.00
CA LYS A 17 -28.85 12.63 11.77
C LYS A 17 -28.45 12.64 10.30
N TYR A 18 -29.42 12.46 9.39
CA TYR A 18 -29.22 12.38 7.95
C TYR A 18 -30.08 13.43 7.25
N GLY A 19 -29.58 13.95 6.14
CA GLY A 19 -30.36 14.82 5.27
C GLY A 19 -31.50 14.10 4.54
N LYS A 20 -32.38 14.88 3.92
CA LYS A 20 -33.60 14.37 3.26
C LYS A 20 -33.32 13.89 1.84
N ASN A 21 -32.36 14.50 1.15
CA ASN A 21 -32.14 14.30 -0.27
C ASN A 21 -31.02 13.30 -0.51
N ARG A 22 -31.31 12.27 -1.30
CA ARG A 22 -30.29 11.29 -1.70
C ARG A 22 -29.34 11.92 -2.71
N ILE A 23 -28.05 11.77 -2.45
CA ILE A 23 -26.98 12.21 -3.36
C ILE A 23 -26.62 11.07 -4.31
N SER A 24 -26.62 11.36 -5.61
CA SER A 24 -26.10 10.47 -6.64
C SER A 24 -24.71 10.93 -7.07
N LEU A 25 -23.69 10.13 -6.75
CA LEU A 25 -22.30 10.42 -7.11
C LEU A 25 -22.11 10.45 -8.63
N ALA A 26 -22.77 9.55 -9.36
CA ALA A 26 -22.72 9.52 -10.82
C ALA A 26 -23.25 10.82 -11.45
N LYS A 27 -24.35 11.38 -10.92
CA LYS A 27 -24.88 12.68 -11.38
C LYS A 27 -23.90 13.81 -11.08
N LEU A 28 -23.28 13.83 -9.90
CA LEU A 28 -22.29 14.84 -9.53
C LEU A 28 -20.99 14.75 -10.35
N ALA A 29 -20.54 13.53 -10.66
CA ALA A 29 -19.40 13.28 -11.51
C ALA A 29 -19.67 13.68 -12.98
N GLY A 30 -20.88 13.43 -13.49
CA GLY A 30 -21.30 13.83 -14.83
C GLY A 30 -21.49 15.34 -15.00
N HIS A 31 -21.73 16.08 -13.92
CA HIS A 31 -21.87 17.53 -13.97
C HIS A 31 -20.54 18.21 -14.34
N ARG A 32 -20.55 19.11 -15.33
CA ARG A 32 -19.33 19.75 -15.86
C ARG A 32 -18.71 20.80 -14.93
N GLN A 33 -19.52 21.44 -14.08
CA GLN A 33 -19.04 22.50 -13.18
C GLN A 33 -18.56 21.94 -11.84
N GLY A 34 -17.71 22.71 -11.14
CA GLY A 34 -17.21 22.41 -9.80
C GLY A 34 -15.99 21.49 -9.77
N TRP A 35 -15.41 21.15 -10.93
CA TRP A 35 -14.16 20.42 -11.01
C TRP A 35 -12.98 21.37 -10.83
N HIS A 36 -12.02 20.96 -10.01
CA HIS A 36 -10.75 21.68 -9.79
C HIS A 36 -9.59 20.80 -10.25
N THR A 37 -8.55 21.40 -10.82
CA THR A 37 -7.35 20.67 -11.24
C THR A 37 -6.43 20.43 -10.06
N ILE A 38 -5.78 19.26 -10.04
CA ILE A 38 -4.72 18.94 -9.09
C ILE A 38 -3.61 18.17 -9.78
N ARG A 39 -2.37 18.46 -9.34
CA ARG A 39 -1.19 17.66 -9.64
C ARG A 39 -0.82 16.88 -8.40
N TYR A 40 -0.60 15.58 -8.55
CA TYR A 40 -0.25 14.71 -7.44
C TYR A 40 0.68 13.60 -7.91
N HIS A 41 1.41 12.97 -7.00
CA HIS A 41 2.20 11.78 -7.31
C HIS A 41 1.36 10.54 -7.07
N CYS A 42 1.17 9.74 -8.12
CA CYS A 42 0.56 8.43 -8.04
C CYS A 42 1.65 7.38 -8.25
N ARG A 43 1.96 6.59 -7.22
CA ARG A 43 3.03 5.57 -7.26
C ARG A 43 4.40 6.15 -7.69
N GLY A 44 4.73 7.34 -7.18
CA GLY A 44 5.95 8.07 -7.54
C GLY A 44 5.92 8.80 -8.88
N VAL A 45 4.91 8.56 -9.74
CA VAL A 45 4.77 9.20 -11.05
C VAL A 45 3.87 10.43 -10.94
N PRO A 46 4.26 11.60 -11.50
CA PRO A 46 3.40 12.77 -11.53
C PRO A 46 2.15 12.48 -12.38
N ALA A 47 0.99 12.78 -11.82
CA ALA A 47 -0.31 12.60 -12.43
C ALA A 47 -1.12 13.89 -12.32
N GLU A 48 -1.94 14.14 -13.34
CA GLU A 48 -2.94 15.22 -13.31
C GLU A 48 -4.34 14.62 -13.21
N GLY A 49 -5.19 15.26 -12.41
CA GLY A 49 -6.57 14.87 -12.23
C GLY A 49 -7.48 16.07 -12.00
N LEU A 50 -8.77 15.82 -12.14
CA LEU A 50 -9.80 16.75 -11.71
C LEU A 50 -10.45 16.22 -10.45
N TRP A 51 -10.77 17.08 -9.51
CA TRP A 51 -11.41 16.68 -8.27
C TRP A 51 -12.63 17.53 -7.89
N LYS A 52 -13.49 16.93 -7.06
CA LYS A 52 -14.63 17.55 -6.38
C LYS A 52 -14.67 17.07 -4.94
N THR A 53 -15.00 17.96 -4.01
CA THR A 53 -15.22 17.58 -2.61
C THR A 53 -16.48 18.25 -2.07
N PHE A 54 -17.20 17.55 -1.20
CA PHE A 54 -18.36 18.09 -0.50
C PHE A 54 -18.64 17.29 0.77
N LEU A 55 -19.38 17.89 1.69
CA LEU A 55 -19.86 17.21 2.89
C LEU A 55 -21.19 16.51 2.61
N ALA A 56 -21.34 15.30 3.15
CA ALA A 56 -22.54 14.51 3.05
C ALA A 56 -22.75 13.71 4.33
N THR A 57 -23.90 13.06 4.47
CA THR A 57 -24.13 12.06 5.50
C THR A 57 -24.19 10.65 4.91
N SER A 58 -23.64 9.67 5.64
CA SER A 58 -23.57 8.27 5.22
C SER A 58 -24.07 7.35 6.31
N HIS A 59 -24.93 6.40 5.94
CA HIS A 59 -25.32 5.32 6.85
C HIS A 59 -24.15 4.38 7.17
N VAL A 60 -23.22 4.19 6.21
CA VAL A 60 -22.05 3.30 6.37
C VAL A 60 -21.12 3.82 7.46
N ALA A 61 -20.81 5.12 7.42
CA ALA A 61 -19.99 5.78 8.43
C ALA A 61 -20.78 6.20 9.67
N GLY A 62 -22.11 6.07 9.63
CA GLY A 62 -22.99 6.47 10.72
C GLY A 62 -22.93 7.97 11.05
N GLY A 63 -22.67 8.85 10.10
CA GLY A 63 -22.48 10.28 10.37
C GLY A 63 -22.15 11.13 9.15
N GLU A 64 -21.65 12.34 9.42
CA GLU A 64 -21.10 13.23 8.40
C GLU A 64 -19.78 12.66 7.86
N VAL A 65 -19.58 12.82 6.56
CA VAL A 65 -18.40 12.38 5.84
C VAL A 65 -18.00 13.44 4.83
N ARG A 66 -16.70 13.55 4.57
CA ARG A 66 -16.19 14.25 3.39
C ARG A 66 -16.16 13.28 2.23
N VAL A 67 -16.88 13.61 1.17
CA VAL A 67 -16.91 12.85 -0.07
C VAL A 67 -15.97 13.50 -1.05
N PHE A 68 -15.07 12.70 -1.62
CA PHE A 68 -14.12 13.12 -2.61
C PHE A 68 -14.36 12.35 -3.90
N LEU A 69 -14.42 13.07 -5.03
CA LEU A 69 -14.48 12.51 -6.36
C LEU A 69 -13.20 12.87 -7.09
N LEU A 70 -12.55 11.88 -7.69
CA LEU A 70 -11.40 12.04 -8.56
C LEU A 70 -11.79 11.63 -9.97
N ARG A 71 -11.44 12.43 -10.96
CA ARG A 71 -11.55 12.08 -12.36
C ARG A 71 -10.15 12.05 -12.97
N HIS A 72 -9.80 10.89 -13.52
CA HIS A 72 -8.52 10.66 -14.17
C HIS A 72 -8.54 11.21 -15.59
N ALA A 73 -7.35 11.42 -16.17
CA ALA A 73 -7.18 11.95 -17.53
C ALA A 73 -7.97 11.14 -18.59
N GLY A 74 -8.10 9.81 -18.41
CA GLY A 74 -8.89 8.94 -19.29
C GLY A 74 -10.41 9.10 -19.18
N GLY A 75 -10.90 10.06 -18.40
CA GLY A 75 -12.32 10.38 -18.26
C GLY A 75 -13.09 9.52 -17.25
N THR A 76 -12.49 8.43 -16.77
CA THR A 76 -12.99 7.61 -15.66
C THR A 76 -12.93 8.37 -14.34
N TRP A 77 -13.81 8.02 -13.40
CA TRP A 77 -13.85 8.65 -12.09
C TRP A 77 -14.00 7.63 -10.97
N ALA A 78 -13.46 7.98 -9.80
CA ALA A 78 -13.56 7.22 -8.56
C ALA A 78 -14.06 8.11 -7.43
N ALA A 79 -14.63 7.51 -6.40
CA ALA A 79 -15.07 8.19 -5.20
C ALA A 79 -14.48 7.56 -3.95
N CYS A 80 -14.08 8.39 -2.99
CA CYS A 80 -13.76 7.96 -1.64
C CYS A 80 -14.50 8.80 -0.61
N ILE A 81 -14.62 8.26 0.59
CA ILE A 81 -15.19 8.96 1.73
C ILE A 81 -14.20 8.96 2.88
N SER A 82 -14.21 10.05 3.66
CA SER A 82 -13.50 10.15 4.92
C SER A 82 -14.50 10.49 6.03
N THR A 83 -14.34 9.83 7.18
CA THR A 83 -15.03 10.21 8.44
C THR A 83 -14.45 11.47 9.05
N ASP A 84 -13.17 11.76 8.81
CA ASP A 84 -12.59 13.05 9.14
C ASP A 84 -13.00 14.07 8.06
N THR A 85 -13.92 14.94 8.43
CA THR A 85 -14.50 15.98 7.58
C THR A 85 -13.58 17.19 7.44
N SER A 86 -12.43 17.24 8.11
CA SER A 86 -11.47 18.34 8.04
C SER A 86 -10.36 18.12 7.01
N LEU A 87 -10.12 16.87 6.59
CA LEU A 87 -9.01 16.51 5.69
C LEU A 87 -8.98 17.33 4.40
N SER A 88 -7.78 17.82 4.06
CA SER A 88 -7.55 18.46 2.76
C SER A 88 -7.60 17.42 1.63
N VAL A 89 -7.78 17.93 0.41
CA VAL A 89 -7.84 17.08 -0.78
C VAL A 89 -6.52 16.37 -1.04
N GLU A 90 -5.40 17.06 -0.82
CA GLU A 90 -4.05 16.53 -0.96
C GLU A 90 -3.80 15.38 0.00
N ALA A 91 -4.23 15.54 1.27
CA ALA A 91 -4.12 14.50 2.28
C ALA A 91 -4.95 13.27 1.92
N ILE A 92 -6.19 13.46 1.44
CA ILE A 92 -7.05 12.36 0.97
C ILE A 92 -6.39 11.62 -0.20
N LEU A 93 -5.89 12.34 -1.20
CA LEU A 93 -5.23 11.76 -2.36
C LEU A 93 -3.99 10.97 -1.97
N LYS A 94 -3.19 11.49 -1.03
CA LYS A 94 -2.03 10.79 -0.49
C LYS A 94 -2.45 9.46 0.14
N ILE A 95 -3.39 9.48 1.09
CA ILE A 95 -3.89 8.28 1.77
C ILE A 95 -4.45 7.24 0.77
N VAL A 96 -5.25 7.69 -0.19
CA VAL A 96 -5.84 6.81 -1.21
C VAL A 96 -4.77 6.21 -2.12
N SER A 97 -3.72 6.98 -2.45
CA SER A 97 -2.60 6.50 -3.26
C SER A 97 -1.74 5.51 -2.49
N ASP A 98 -1.46 5.80 -1.21
CA ASP A 98 -0.66 4.97 -0.32
C ASP A 98 -1.32 3.62 -0.04
N ARG A 99 -2.66 3.52 -0.15
CA ARG A 99 -3.41 2.25 -0.05
C ARG A 99 -2.90 1.17 -1.02
N TRP A 100 -2.34 1.57 -2.16
CA TRP A 100 -1.80 0.63 -3.15
C TRP A 100 -0.67 -0.26 -2.58
N SER A 101 0.00 0.19 -1.51
CA SER A 101 0.98 -0.63 -0.79
C SER A 101 0.44 -2.00 -0.35
N ILE A 102 -0.87 -2.11 -0.07
CA ILE A 102 -1.48 -3.40 0.30
C ILE A 102 -1.55 -4.37 -0.88
N GLU A 103 -1.72 -3.84 -2.10
CA GLU A 103 -1.81 -4.65 -3.32
C GLU A 103 -0.40 -5.16 -3.68
N GLU A 104 0.61 -4.31 -3.58
CA GLU A 104 2.02 -4.70 -3.67
C GLU A 104 2.38 -5.78 -2.63
N HIS A 105 1.97 -5.61 -1.38
CA HIS A 105 2.18 -6.62 -0.33
C HIS A 105 1.55 -7.97 -0.70
N PHE A 106 0.29 -8.00 -1.15
CA PHE A 106 -0.37 -9.26 -1.49
C PHE A 106 0.24 -9.94 -2.71
N ASP A 107 0.71 -9.18 -3.69
CA ASP A 107 1.40 -9.71 -4.86
C ASP A 107 2.75 -10.31 -4.45
N ASP A 108 3.56 -9.58 -3.68
CA ASP A 108 4.86 -10.07 -3.18
C ASP A 108 4.72 -11.31 -2.30
N VAL A 109 3.72 -11.34 -1.42
CA VAL A 109 3.45 -12.50 -0.56
C VAL A 109 3.11 -13.75 -1.36
N LYS A 110 2.38 -13.62 -2.47
CA LYS A 110 2.09 -14.76 -3.35
C LYS A 110 3.30 -15.18 -4.18
N GLU A 111 3.91 -14.23 -4.89
CA GLU A 111 4.96 -14.53 -5.86
C GLU A 111 6.28 -14.96 -5.21
N ILE A 112 6.62 -14.42 -4.03
CA ILE A 112 7.93 -14.65 -3.39
C ILE A 112 7.86 -15.76 -2.34
N TRP A 113 6.76 -15.82 -1.58
CA TRP A 113 6.58 -16.79 -0.50
C TRP A 113 5.66 -17.97 -0.88
N GLY A 114 5.05 -17.95 -2.06
CA GLY A 114 4.20 -19.04 -2.55
C GLY A 114 2.92 -19.19 -1.74
N VAL A 115 2.37 -18.09 -1.21
CA VAL A 115 1.14 -18.14 -0.42
C VAL A 115 -0.03 -18.65 -1.27
N GLY A 116 -0.67 -19.72 -0.79
CA GLY A 116 -1.72 -20.43 -1.51
C GLY A 116 -1.21 -21.66 -2.28
N GLU A 117 0.10 -21.84 -2.41
CA GLU A 117 0.72 -22.99 -3.08
C GLU A 117 1.13 -24.11 -2.10
N GLN A 118 0.89 -23.92 -0.80
CA GLN A 118 1.26 -24.88 0.23
C GLN A 118 0.46 -26.19 0.09
N GLN A 119 1.16 -27.31 -0.02
CA GLN A 119 0.58 -28.65 -0.17
C GLN A 119 0.17 -29.25 1.19
N VAL A 120 -0.68 -28.54 1.94
CA VAL A 120 -1.18 -28.95 3.25
C VAL A 120 -2.57 -29.56 3.15
N ARG A 121 -2.84 -30.59 3.98
CA ARG A 121 -4.11 -31.37 3.93
C ARG A 121 -5.21 -30.83 4.85
N ASN A 122 -4.90 -29.85 5.70
CA ASN A 122 -5.82 -29.29 6.70
C ASN A 122 -5.95 -27.78 6.49
N VAL A 123 -7.20 -27.27 6.51
CA VAL A 123 -7.52 -25.84 6.41
C VAL A 123 -6.78 -25.02 7.48
N TRP A 124 -6.70 -25.52 8.71
CA TRP A 124 -5.98 -24.84 9.79
C TRP A 124 -4.48 -24.75 9.53
N SER A 125 -3.89 -25.79 8.93
CA SER A 125 -2.50 -25.73 8.48
C SER A 125 -2.32 -24.72 7.35
N SER A 126 -3.29 -24.61 6.44
CA SER A 126 -3.26 -23.60 5.37
C SER A 126 -3.31 -22.18 5.91
N VAL A 127 -4.17 -21.92 6.92
CA VAL A 127 -4.24 -20.63 7.62
C VAL A 127 -2.93 -20.34 8.37
N GLY A 128 -2.33 -21.36 8.99
CA GLY A 128 -1.02 -21.25 9.63
C GLY A 128 0.09 -20.88 8.66
N CYS A 129 0.16 -21.56 7.50
CA CYS A 129 1.12 -21.26 6.44
C CYS A 129 0.95 -19.84 5.89
N TRP A 130 -0.30 -19.42 5.65
CA TRP A 130 -0.60 -18.05 5.23
C TRP A 130 -0.04 -17.04 6.23
N SER A 131 -0.32 -17.26 7.52
CA SER A 131 0.13 -16.38 8.59
C SER A 131 1.65 -16.34 8.67
N LEU A 132 2.32 -17.50 8.58
CA LEU A 132 3.78 -17.59 8.59
C LEU A 132 4.42 -16.80 7.45
N CYS A 133 3.89 -16.90 6.23
CA CYS A 133 4.41 -16.15 5.11
C CYS A 133 4.21 -14.64 5.28
N GLY A 134 3.07 -14.21 5.84
CA GLY A 134 2.84 -12.81 6.21
C GLY A 134 3.85 -12.31 7.25
N TRP A 135 4.17 -13.13 8.26
CA TRP A 135 5.21 -12.82 9.25
C TRP A 135 6.59 -12.71 8.62
N LEU A 136 6.96 -13.65 7.75
CA LEU A 136 8.25 -13.63 7.05
C LEU A 136 8.38 -12.40 6.16
N TYR A 137 7.33 -12.03 5.42
CA TYR A 137 7.29 -10.77 4.67
C TYR A 137 7.56 -9.58 5.59
N ALA A 138 6.82 -9.47 6.70
CA ALA A 138 6.93 -8.34 7.62
C ALA A 138 8.34 -8.25 8.23
N LEU A 139 8.92 -9.38 8.66
CA LEU A 139 10.27 -9.41 9.23
C LEU A 139 11.33 -8.93 8.23
N VAL A 140 11.24 -9.37 6.97
CA VAL A 140 12.16 -8.90 5.91
C VAL A 140 12.01 -7.40 5.65
N GLU A 141 10.78 -6.90 5.62
CA GLU A 141 10.53 -5.46 5.44
C GLU A 141 11.03 -4.63 6.63
N PHE A 142 10.80 -5.11 7.86
CA PHE A 142 11.28 -4.43 9.07
C PHE A 142 12.81 -4.40 9.15
N GLU A 143 13.47 -5.51 8.85
CA GLU A 143 14.94 -5.60 8.84
C GLU A 143 15.58 -4.67 7.80
N CYS A 144 14.87 -4.36 6.72
CA CYS A 144 15.36 -3.50 5.65
C CYS A 144 14.78 -2.07 5.69
N TRP A 145 14.08 -1.69 6.76
CA TRP A 145 13.28 -0.46 6.79
C TRP A 145 14.12 0.82 6.66
N ASP A 146 15.22 0.90 7.41
CA ASP A 146 16.13 2.05 7.45
C ASP A 146 17.37 1.87 6.56
N GLU A 147 17.43 0.78 5.80
CA GLU A 147 18.57 0.44 4.95
C GLU A 147 18.56 1.22 3.63
N ALA A 148 19.75 1.68 3.23
CA ALA A 148 19.91 2.38 1.95
C ALA A 148 19.59 1.43 0.78
N SER A 149 18.93 1.96 -0.27
CA SER A 149 18.50 1.14 -1.41
C SER A 149 19.68 0.47 -2.13
N GLU A 150 20.84 1.13 -2.13
CA GLU A 150 22.09 0.64 -2.70
C GLU A 150 22.65 -0.58 -1.96
N CYS A 151 22.40 -0.69 -0.65
CA CYS A 151 22.82 -1.84 0.17
C CYS A 151 21.89 -3.05 0.00
N LEU A 152 20.64 -2.82 -0.41
CA LEU A 152 19.62 -3.87 -0.54
C LEU A 152 19.61 -4.52 -1.92
N VAL A 153 20.27 -3.92 -2.91
CA VAL A 153 20.09 -4.25 -4.33
C VAL A 153 21.42 -4.65 -4.95
N ASP A 154 21.46 -5.86 -5.48
CA ASP A 154 22.52 -6.35 -6.35
C ASP A 154 21.92 -6.75 -7.70
N ARG A 155 22.31 -6.02 -8.75
CA ARG A 155 21.80 -6.19 -10.12
C ARG A 155 22.91 -6.53 -11.11
N SER A 156 24.04 -7.00 -10.61
CA SER A 156 25.16 -7.45 -11.46
C SER A 156 24.74 -8.51 -12.48
N ASP A 157 23.73 -9.33 -12.15
CA ASP A 157 23.14 -10.37 -13.00
C ASP A 157 22.08 -9.85 -14.00
N ARG A 158 21.67 -8.58 -13.92
CA ARG A 158 20.54 -8.00 -14.69
C ARG A 158 20.86 -6.62 -15.27
N PRO A 159 21.80 -6.51 -16.22
CA PRO A 159 22.20 -5.23 -16.79
C PRO A 159 21.10 -4.50 -17.57
N TRP A 160 20.02 -5.20 -17.95
CA TRP A 160 18.86 -4.60 -18.63
C TRP A 160 17.81 -4.02 -17.66
N ASP A 161 17.94 -4.22 -16.35
CA ASP A 161 17.02 -3.67 -15.36
C ASP A 161 17.35 -2.20 -15.04
N ASN A 162 16.34 -1.39 -14.70
CA ASN A 162 16.50 0.04 -14.46
C ASN A 162 17.24 0.29 -13.13
N PRO A 163 18.46 0.84 -13.12
CA PRO A 163 19.26 1.00 -11.90
C PRO A 163 18.59 1.88 -10.85
N LEU A 164 17.69 2.78 -11.25
CA LEU A 164 16.98 3.70 -10.35
C LEU A 164 15.66 3.11 -9.80
N ARG A 165 15.29 1.88 -10.18
CA ARG A 165 14.09 1.21 -9.65
C ARG A 165 14.27 0.97 -8.15
N ARG A 166 13.23 1.23 -7.35
CA ARG A 166 13.24 0.89 -5.92
C ARG A 166 13.57 -0.60 -5.67
N PRO A 167 14.20 -0.95 -4.54
CA PRO A 167 14.39 -2.34 -4.14
C PRO A 167 13.05 -3.07 -4.09
N SER A 168 12.99 -4.29 -4.64
CA SER A 168 11.83 -5.17 -4.47
C SER A 168 11.91 -5.95 -3.16
N HIS A 169 10.79 -6.50 -2.71
CA HIS A 169 10.79 -7.43 -1.57
C HIS A 169 11.74 -8.61 -1.77
N ASN A 170 11.88 -9.10 -3.02
CA ASN A 170 12.81 -10.19 -3.35
C ASN A 170 14.27 -9.78 -3.21
N ASP A 171 14.62 -8.53 -3.55
CA ASP A 171 16.00 -8.02 -3.40
C ASP A 171 16.38 -8.01 -1.90
N ARG A 172 15.49 -7.49 -1.06
CA ARG A 172 15.62 -7.49 0.41
C ARG A 172 15.78 -8.90 0.98
N ARG A 173 14.89 -9.81 0.61
CA ARG A 173 14.96 -11.22 1.03
C ARG A 173 16.28 -11.86 0.62
N ARG A 174 16.76 -11.61 -0.60
CA ARG A 174 18.02 -12.17 -1.11
C ARG A 174 19.24 -11.62 -0.39
N ARG A 175 19.25 -10.34 -0.02
CA ARG A 175 20.29 -9.74 0.83
C ARG A 175 20.40 -10.49 2.16
N ILE A 176 19.29 -10.60 2.88
CA ILE A 176 19.24 -11.29 4.18
C ILE A 176 19.66 -12.76 4.04
N ALA A 177 19.14 -13.47 3.03
CA ALA A 177 19.51 -14.86 2.79
C ALA A 177 21.01 -15.02 2.49
N ARG A 178 21.60 -14.10 1.73
CA ARG A 178 23.04 -14.09 1.43
C ARG A 178 23.87 -13.85 2.67
N GLU A 179 23.48 -12.91 3.53
CA GLU A 179 24.16 -12.63 4.80
C GLU A 179 24.12 -13.84 5.73
N MET A 180 22.93 -14.43 5.96
CA MET A 180 22.78 -15.63 6.79
C MET A 180 23.62 -16.81 6.29
N LEU A 181 23.65 -17.03 4.97
CA LEU A 181 24.48 -18.06 4.36
C LEU A 181 25.97 -17.76 4.53
N SER A 182 26.39 -16.51 4.32
CA SER A 182 27.77 -16.07 4.49
C SER A 182 28.23 -16.28 5.94
N GLU A 183 27.43 -15.85 6.92
CA GLU A 183 27.73 -16.01 8.33
C GLU A 183 27.83 -17.49 8.74
N THR A 184 26.89 -18.32 8.27
CA THR A 184 26.92 -19.76 8.53
C THR A 184 28.18 -20.41 7.95
N LEU A 185 28.46 -20.13 6.67
CA LEU A 185 29.63 -20.66 5.98
C LEU A 185 30.94 -20.20 6.62
N LEU A 186 31.04 -18.91 6.99
CA LEU A 186 32.23 -18.37 7.66
C LEU A 186 32.37 -18.92 9.09
N GLY A 187 31.27 -19.15 9.80
CA GLY A 187 31.26 -19.84 11.09
C GLY A 187 31.79 -21.27 11.00
N ASP A 188 31.33 -22.04 10.03
CA ASP A 188 31.81 -23.41 9.79
C ASP A 188 33.28 -23.42 9.32
N LEU A 189 33.68 -22.47 8.48
CA LEU A 189 35.06 -22.36 7.99
C LEU A 189 36.06 -21.93 9.06
N THR A 190 35.62 -21.24 10.12
CA THR A 190 36.49 -20.88 11.25
C THR A 190 36.71 -22.03 12.22
N THR A 191 35.82 -23.03 12.22
CA THR A 191 35.96 -24.27 13.02
C THR A 191 36.60 -25.43 12.25
N ALA A 192 36.67 -25.35 10.92
CA ALA A 192 37.38 -26.31 10.08
C ALA A 192 38.92 -26.18 10.23
N PRO A 193 39.69 -27.29 10.12
CA PRO A 193 41.15 -27.25 10.07
C PRO A 193 41.60 -26.31 8.94
N GLN A 194 42.54 -25.40 9.22
CA GLN A 194 42.92 -24.29 8.34
C GLN A 194 43.43 -24.74 6.95
N ASP A 195 42.54 -24.94 5.99
CA ASP A 195 42.93 -25.09 4.59
C ASP A 195 43.03 -23.71 3.93
N LYS A 196 44.26 -23.22 3.77
CA LYS A 196 44.61 -21.92 3.17
C LYS A 196 43.93 -21.65 1.81
N LYS A 197 43.50 -22.69 1.10
CA LYS A 197 42.79 -22.59 -0.19
C LYS A 197 41.38 -21.99 -0.10
N PHE A 198 40.67 -22.18 1.01
CA PHE A 198 39.27 -21.72 1.11
C PHE A 198 39.17 -20.22 1.37
N ARG A 199 40.04 -19.63 2.20
CA ARG A 199 39.99 -18.19 2.52
C ARG A 199 40.22 -17.27 1.31
N HIS A 200 41.02 -17.69 0.32
CA HIS A 200 41.30 -16.86 -0.87
C HIS A 200 40.08 -16.74 -1.82
N ARG A 201 39.10 -17.64 -1.76
CA ARG A 201 37.95 -17.64 -2.67
C ARG A 201 36.70 -16.91 -2.15
N PHE A 202 36.62 -16.66 -0.85
CA PHE A 202 35.41 -16.12 -0.20
C PHE A 202 35.59 -14.74 0.47
N LEU A 203 36.82 -14.21 0.51
CA LEU A 203 37.14 -12.93 1.16
C LEU A 203 37.64 -11.83 0.18
N VAL A 204 37.35 -11.98 -1.11
CA VAL A 204 37.61 -10.96 -2.14
C VAL A 204 36.29 -10.61 -2.82
#